data_AF-A0A524JAM3-F1
#
_entry.id   AF-A0A524JAM3-F1
#
_cell.length_a   1.000
_cell.length_b   1.000
_cell.length_c   1.000
_cell.angle_alpha   90.00
_cell.angle_beta   90.00
_cell.angle_gamma   90.00
#
_symmetry.space_group_name_H-M   'P 1'
#
loop_
_entity.id
_entity.type
_entity.pdbx_description
1 polymer ?
#
loop_
_entity_poly.entity_id
_entity_poly.type
_entity_poly.pdbx_seq_one_letter_code
_entity_poly.pdbx_strand_id
1 'polypeptide(L)' 'APFGGYKMSGIGRELGMSALELYTETKNVFIDLT' A
#
# COMPACT_ATOMS: atom_id res chain seq x y z
N ALA A 1 14.91 3.27 1.07
CA ALA A 1 14.22 3.75 -0.13
C ALA A 1 13.39 2.61 -0.71
N PRO A 2 12.20 2.86 -1.29
CA PRO A 2 11.39 1.83 -1.93
C PRO A 2 12.00 1.39 -3.26
N PHE A 3 11.85 0.12 -3.64
CA PHE A 3 12.33 -0.47 -4.89
C PHE A 3 11.19 -1.13 -5.66
N GLY A 4 11.25 -1.16 -6.99
CA GLY A 4 10.28 -1.87 -7.81
C GLY A 4 10.42 -1.60 -9.31
N GLY A 5 9.70 -2.37 -10.11
CA GLY A 5 9.77 -2.36 -11.56
C GLY A 5 9.15 -1.14 -12.23
N TYR A 6 9.46 -0.97 -13.51
CA TYR A 6 8.75 -0.07 -14.42
C TYR A 6 8.38 -0.86 -15.70
N LYS A 7 7.26 -0.50 -16.36
CA LYS A 7 6.73 -1.24 -17.53
C LYS A 7 6.48 -2.72 -17.20
N MET A 8 7.12 -3.62 -17.93
CA MET A 8 6.92 -5.08 -17.82
C MET A 8 7.72 -5.72 -16.68
N SER A 9 8.49 -4.95 -15.90
CA SER A 9 9.32 -5.47 -14.81
C SER A 9 8.55 -5.75 -13.51
N GLY A 10 7.22 -5.68 -13.52
CA GLY A 10 6.35 -5.95 -12.37
C GLY A 10 5.56 -4.72 -11.88
N ILE A 11 4.61 -4.96 -10.98
CA ILE A 11 3.71 -3.96 -10.39
C ILE A 11 3.90 -3.94 -8.87
N GLY A 12 3.92 -2.75 -8.27
CA GLY A 12 4.10 -2.58 -6.83
C GLY A 12 5.50 -2.07 -6.45
N ARG A 13 5.67 -1.83 -5.15
CA ARG A 13 6.93 -1.38 -4.54
C ARG A 13 7.20 -2.19 -3.28
N GLU A 14 8.43 -2.66 -3.14
CA GLU A 14 8.92 -3.33 -1.94
C GLU A 14 9.93 -2.43 -1.20
N LEU A 15 10.26 -2.84 0.03
CA LEU A 15 11.07 -2.07 0.98
C LEU A 15 10.45 -0.71 1.38
N GLY A 16 10.94 -0.13 2.46
CA GLY A 16 10.43 1.13 2.99
C GLY A 16 8.94 1.07 3.34
N MET A 17 8.32 2.25 3.51
CA MET A 17 6.94 2.33 4.00
C MET A 17 5.91 1.85 2.97
N SER A 18 6.17 2.03 1.66
CA SER A 18 5.26 1.62 0.58
C SER A 18 5.05 0.10 0.50
N ALA A 19 5.96 -0.70 1.06
CA ALA A 19 5.80 -2.15 1.08
C ALA A 19 4.59 -2.61 1.90
N LEU A 20 4.18 -1.83 2.92
CA LEU A 20 3.05 -2.19 3.77
C LEU A 20 1.72 -2.18 3.01
N GLU A 21 1.59 -1.34 1.98
CA GLU A 21 0.38 -1.22 1.16
C GLU A 21 0.03 -2.51 0.42
N LEU A 22 1.02 -3.37 0.12
CA LEU A 22 0.78 -4.66 -0.55
C LEU A 22 0.18 -5.72 0.37
N TYR A 23 0.29 -5.55 1.69
CA TYR A 23 -0.11 -6.55 2.69
C TYR A 23 -1.15 -6.04 3.67
N THR A 24 -1.61 -4.80 3.50
CA THR A 24 -2.58 -4.17 4.40
C THR A 24 -3.68 -3.50 3.60
N GLU A 25 -4.87 -3.50 4.18
CA GLU A 25 -6.07 -2.88 3.59
C GLU A 25 -6.55 -1.76 4.52
N THR A 26 -6.92 -0.61 3.96
CA THR A 26 -7.45 0.50 4.74
C THR A 26 -8.94 0.27 4.99
N LYS A 27 -9.31 0.09 6.26
CA LYS A 27 -10.70 -0.03 6.67
C LYS A 27 -11.26 1.34 7.06
N ASN A 28 -12.31 1.78 6.37
CA ASN A 28 -13.07 2.96 6.76
C ASN A 28 -14.10 2.59 7.84
N VAL A 29 -14.07 3.29 8.97
CA VAL A 29 -15.00 3.09 10.10
C VAL A 29 -15.77 4.39 10.31
N PHE A 30 -17.09 4.30 10.34
CA PHE A 30 -17.98 5.43 10.61
C PHE A 30 -18.61 5.25 11.99
N ILE A 31 -18.64 6.33 12.77
CA ILE A 31 -19.26 6.39 14.09
C ILE A 31 -20.21 7.57 14.06
N ASP A 32 -21.51 7.30 14.23
CA ASP A 32 -22.51 8.32 14.46
C ASP A 32 -22.56 8.65 15.97
N LEU A 33 -22.56 9.94 16.29
CA LEU A 33 -22.57 10.46 17.66
C LEU A 33 -23.86 11.22 17.98
N THR A 34 -24.83 11.19 17.06
CA THR A 34 -26.12 11.85 17.18
C THR A 34 -27.13 10.91 17.85
#